data_AF-A0A098BLN1-F1
#
_entry.id   AF-A0A098BLN1-F1
#
_cell.length_a   1.000
_cell.length_b   1.000
_cell.length_c   1.000
_cell.angle_alpha   90.00
_cell.angle_beta   90.00
_cell.angle_gamma   90.00
#
_symmetry.space_group_name_H-M   'P 1'
#
loop_
_entity.id
_entity.type
_entity.pdbx_description
1 polymer ?
#
loop_
_entity_poly.entity_id
_entity_poly.type
_entity_poly.pdbx_seq_one_letter_code
_entity_poly.pdbx_strand_id
1 'polypeptide(L)'
;MTDGYDAITIGSGLGGLTAAALYARAGHRVLVLERNDDFGGAATTYRHGALTIEGSLHQTSGFSFPECSAGGSAPEPAPAGPSRAIVASTRREGLGSR
;
A
#
# COMPACT_ATOMS: atom_id res chain seq x y z
N MET A 1 26.40 -8.73 9.13
CA MET A 1 25.49 -7.57 9.14
C MET A 1 24.23 -7.98 8.38
N THR A 2 23.32 -8.71 9.02
CA THR A 2 22.00 -9.02 8.45
C THR A 2 21.00 -8.11 9.14
N ASP A 3 20.98 -6.86 8.69
CA ASP A 3 19.96 -5.93 9.12
C ASP A 3 18.66 -6.31 8.38
N GLY A 4 17.99 -7.33 8.91
CA GLY A 4 16.83 -7.97 8.32
C GLY A 4 15.56 -7.15 8.48
N TYR A 5 14.58 -7.44 7.65
CA TYR A 5 13.21 -6.95 7.82
C TYR A 5 12.46 -7.88 8.77
N ASP A 6 11.60 -7.30 9.60
CA ASP A 6 10.71 -8.04 10.50
C ASP A 6 9.50 -8.58 9.72
N ALA A 7 9.10 -7.91 8.64
CA ALA A 7 8.02 -8.34 7.76
C ALA A 7 8.29 -7.97 6.29
N ILE A 8 7.77 -8.80 5.37
CA ILE A 8 7.78 -8.53 3.93
C ILE A 8 6.35 -8.61 3.42
N THR A 9 5.91 -7.56 2.71
CA THR A 9 4.62 -7.54 2.03
C THR A 9 4.83 -7.64 0.53
N ILE A 10 4.09 -8.55 -0.12
CA ILE A 10 4.11 -8.73 -1.56
C ILE A 10 2.85 -8.09 -2.14
N GLY A 11 3.03 -7.08 -2.98
CA GLY A 11 1.98 -6.25 -3.56
C GLY A 11 1.76 -4.94 -2.79
N SER A 12 1.69 -3.84 -3.54
CA SER A 12 1.41 -2.48 -3.04
C SER A 12 -0.05 -2.05 -3.23
N GLY A 13 -0.97 -3.01 -3.27
CA GLY A 13 -2.40 -2.72 -3.21
C GLY A 13 -2.82 -2.15 -1.85
N LEU A 14 -4.07 -1.68 -1.74
CA LEU A 14 -4.59 -1.08 -0.51
C LEU A 14 -4.36 -1.97 0.72
N GLY A 15 -4.62 -3.27 0.64
CA GLY A 15 -4.39 -4.21 1.74
C GLY A 15 -2.91 -4.34 2.12
N GLY A 16 -2.02 -4.45 1.13
CA GLY A 16 -0.58 -4.62 1.35
C GLY A 16 0.06 -3.38 1.96
N LEU A 17 -0.21 -2.20 1.39
CA LEU A 17 0.27 -0.93 1.94
C LEU A 17 -0.30 -0.66 3.34
N THR A 18 -1.57 -1.00 3.59
CA THR A 18 -2.17 -0.84 4.92
C THR A 18 -1.48 -1.73 5.95
N ALA A 19 -1.27 -3.01 5.64
CA ALA A 19 -0.57 -3.94 6.52
C ALA A 19 0.86 -3.47 6.80
N ALA A 20 1.60 -3.05 5.77
CA ALA A 20 2.96 -2.55 5.91
C ALA A 20 3.02 -1.26 6.73
N ALA A 21 2.08 -0.32 6.52
CA ALA A 21 2.01 0.92 7.28
C ALA A 21 1.71 0.67 8.77
N LEU A 22 0.80 -0.26 9.08
CA LEU A 22 0.48 -0.62 10.46
C LEU A 22 1.68 -1.28 11.15
N TYR A 23 2.36 -2.22 10.49
CA TYR A 23 3.57 -2.85 11.03
C TYR A 23 4.71 -1.83 11.22
N ALA A 24 4.95 -0.96 10.24
CA ALA A 24 5.94 0.08 10.36
C ALA A 24 5.62 1.02 11.53
N ARG A 25 4.37 1.46 11.67
CA ARG A 25 3.95 2.31 12.79
C ARG A 25 4.15 1.63 14.15
N ALA A 26 4.04 0.30 14.23
CA ALA A 26 4.29 -0.47 15.43
C ALA A 26 5.78 -0.65 15.79
N GLY A 27 6.72 -0.09 15.02
CA GLY A 27 8.16 -0.18 15.31
C GLY A 27 8.94 -1.10 14.38
N HIS A 28 8.27 -1.80 13.46
CA HIS A 28 8.90 -2.85 12.66
C HIS A 28 9.52 -2.34 11.37
N ARG A 29 10.59 -2.99 10.94
CA ARG A 29 11.20 -2.79 9.62
C ARG A 29 10.49 -3.65 8.60
N VAL A 30 9.79 -3.01 7.67
CA VAL A 30 8.99 -3.70 6.67
C VAL A 30 9.53 -3.43 5.26
N LEU A 31 9.61 -4.49 4.46
CA LEU A 31 9.88 -4.41 3.02
C LEU A 31 8.59 -4.63 2.23
N VAL A 32 8.25 -3.70 1.34
CA VAL A 32 7.13 -3.87 0.40
C VAL A 32 7.70 -4.14 -0.99
N LEU A 33 7.28 -5.24 -1.61
CA LEU A 33 7.70 -5.64 -2.96
C LEU A 33 6.53 -5.47 -3.94
N GLU A 34 6.72 -4.66 -4.96
CA GLU A 34 5.75 -4.47 -6.05
C GLU A 34 6.37 -4.90 -7.39
N ARG A 35 5.55 -5.46 -8.28
CA ARG A 35 5.96 -5.83 -9.65
C ARG A 35 5.77 -4.69 -10.65
N ASN A 36 4.79 -3.82 -10.40
CA ASN A 36 4.45 -2.68 -11.23
C ASN A 36 5.43 -1.50 -10.98
N ASP A 37 5.41 -0.52 -11.89
CA ASP A 37 6.19 0.71 -11.77
C ASP A 37 5.57 1.67 -10.75
N ASP A 38 4.25 1.62 -10.64
CA ASP A 38 3.44 2.44 -9.76
C ASP A 38 2.87 1.61 -8.61
N PHE A 39 2.70 2.28 -7.46
CA PHE A 39 2.06 1.70 -6.29
C PHE A 39 0.55 1.95 -6.31
N GLY A 40 -0.20 1.08 -5.62
CA GLY A 40 -1.66 1.20 -5.50
C GLY A 40 -2.41 -0.04 -5.97
N GLY A 41 -1.74 -0.93 -6.71
CA GLY A 41 -2.34 -2.15 -7.25
C GLY A 41 -3.54 -1.81 -8.13
N ALA A 42 -4.72 -2.26 -7.73
CA ALA A 42 -5.98 -1.91 -8.40
C ALA A 42 -6.23 -0.39 -8.36
N ALA A 43 -5.93 0.32 -7.26
CA ALA A 43 -6.19 1.76 -7.14
C ALA A 43 -5.22 2.67 -7.95
N THR A 44 -4.59 2.13 -8.99
CA THR A 44 -3.60 2.81 -9.82
C THR A 44 -4.23 3.24 -11.15
N THR A 45 -3.77 4.38 -11.67
CA THR A 45 -4.08 4.78 -13.04
C THR A 45 -2.96 4.32 -13.97
N TYR A 46 -3.31 3.79 -15.14
CA TYR A 46 -2.31 3.42 -16.15
C TYR A 46 -2.61 4.10 -17.48
N ARG A 47 -1.57 4.32 -18.28
CA ARG A 47 -1.71 4.96 -19.60
C ARG A 47 -1.84 3.94 -20.71
N HIS A 48 -2.79 4.17 -21.60
CA HIS A 48 -2.94 3.47 -22.87
C HIS A 48 -2.98 4.50 -24.01
N GLY A 49 -1.83 4.73 -24.66
CA GLY A 49 -1.68 5.81 -25.62
C GLY A 49 -1.86 7.18 -24.98
N ALA A 50 -2.79 7.98 -25.52
CA ALA A 50 -3.13 9.30 -24.98
C ALA A 50 -4.11 9.24 -23.79
N LEU A 51 -4.66 8.05 -23.48
CA LEU A 51 -5.68 7.90 -22.45
C LEU A 51 -5.04 7.50 -21.10
N THR A 52 -5.40 8.22 -20.04
CA THR A 52 -5.16 7.78 -18.66
C THR A 52 -6.42 7.05 -18.18
N ILE A 53 -6.27 5.79 -17.81
CA ILE A 53 -7.37 4.90 -17.41
C ILE A 53 -7.24 4.62 -15.91
N GLU A 54 -8.31 4.89 -15.17
CA GLU A 54 -8.54 4.36 -13.83
C GLU A 54 -9.45 3.14 -13.98
N GLY A 55 -8.99 1.97 -13.54
CA GLY A 55 -9.65 0.71 -13.88
C GLY A 55 -10.42 0.04 -12.75
N SER A 56 -10.47 0.61 -11.54
CA SER A 56 -10.44 -0.28 -10.38
C SER A 56 -11.01 0.21 -9.05
N LEU A 57 -11.52 1.43 -8.92
CA LEU A 57 -12.40 1.78 -7.79
C LEU A 57 -13.64 2.55 -8.25
N HIS A 58 -14.73 1.83 -8.43
CA HIS A 58 -16.01 2.40 -8.88
C HIS A 58 -16.94 2.79 -7.72
N GLN A 59 -16.59 2.39 -6.49
CA GLN A 59 -17.35 2.61 -5.27
C GLN A 59 -16.36 2.70 -4.10
N THR A 60 -16.48 3.75 -3.28
CA THR A 60 -15.87 3.80 -1.95
C THR A 60 -16.98 3.63 -0.93
N SER A 61 -17.03 2.49 -0.26
CA SER A 61 -17.97 2.26 0.85
C SER A 61 -17.65 3.24 1.98
N GLY A 62 -18.64 3.98 2.48
CA GLY A 62 -18.45 4.90 3.61
C GLY A 62 -18.75 6.38 3.35
N PHE A 63 -19.44 6.72 2.26
CA PHE A 63 -20.03 8.06 2.10
C PHE A 63 -21.27 8.18 3.02
N SER A 64 -21.03 8.24 4.34
CA SER A 64 -22.05 8.64 5.29
C SER A 64 -22.15 10.16 5.27
N PHE A 65 -23.32 10.68 4.92
CA PHE A 65 -23.73 12.03 5.34
C PHE A 65 -23.62 12.10 6.86
N PRO A 66 -23.29 13.27 7.44
CA PRO A 66 -23.15 13.38 8.89
C PRO A 66 -24.54 13.20 9.51
N GLU A 67 -24.83 12.01 10.02
CA GLU A 67 -25.24 11.82 11.42
C GLU A 67 -25.51 10.36 11.78
N CYS A 68 -25.25 10.08 13.06
CA CYS A 68 -25.53 8.88 13.82
C CYS A 68 -24.48 7.76 13.79
N SER A 69 -23.59 7.90 14.77
CA SER A 69 -22.55 7.02 15.29
C SER A 69 -22.94 5.55 15.50
N ALA A 70 -22.13 4.65 14.94
CA ALA A 70 -21.67 3.42 15.59
C ALA A 70 -20.25 3.16 15.03
N GLY A 71 -19.16 3.32 15.77
CA GLY A 71 -18.99 2.84 17.14
C GLY A 71 -17.97 1.71 17.11
N GLY A 72 -16.73 2.04 16.80
CA GLY A 72 -15.56 1.20 16.96
C GLY A 72 -14.37 2.14 17.07
N SER A 73 -14.00 2.54 18.28
CA SER A 73 -12.77 3.30 18.49
C SER A 73 -11.64 2.44 17.96
N ALA A 74 -11.03 2.83 16.84
CA ALA A 74 -9.79 2.22 16.40
C ALA A 74 -8.84 2.19 17.61
N PRO A 75 -8.15 1.06 17.87
CA PRO A 75 -7.20 0.99 18.98
C PRO A 75 -6.28 2.20 18.91
N GLU A 76 -6.06 2.83 20.07
CA GLU A 76 -5.18 3.99 20.15
C GLU A 76 -3.84 3.63 19.50
N PRO A 77 -3.37 4.39 18.50
CA PRO A 77 -2.16 4.01 17.78
C PRO A 77 -0.98 3.97 18.74
N ALA A 78 -0.27 2.83 18.74
CA ALA A 78 1.02 2.71 19.44
C ALA A 78 1.96 3.87 19.05
N PRO A 79 2.78 4.38 19.99
CA PRO A 79 3.65 5.53 19.75
C PRO A 79 4.59 5.24 18.58
N ALA A 80 4.62 6.14 17.60
CA ALA A 80 5.46 6.01 16.42
C ALA A 80 6.94 6.10 16.82
N GLY A 81 7.63 4.96 16.85
CA GLY A 81 9.09 4.91 16.85
C GLY A 81 9.66 5.35 15.49
N PRO A 82 10.99 5.51 15.37
CA PRO A 82 11.66 5.85 14.10
C PRO A 82 11.70 4.63 13.17
N SER A 83 10.55 4.15 12.73
CA SER A 83 10.44 2.99 11.85
C SER A 83 10.49 3.41 10.40
N ARG A 84 11.33 2.75 9.60
CA ARG A 84 11.39 2.95 8.15
C ARG A 84 10.66 1.79 7.44
N ALA A 85 9.62 2.12 6.67
CA ALA A 85 9.13 1.23 5.62
C ALA A 85 9.98 1.47 4.37
N ILE A 86 10.50 0.39 3.77
CA ILE A 86 11.17 0.48 2.47
C ILE A 86 10.27 -0.15 1.43
N VAL A 87 9.98 0.61 0.39
CA VAL A 87 9.21 0.14 -0.75
C VAL A 87 10.16 -0.05 -1.91
N ALA A 88 10.18 -1.26 -2.48
CA ALA A 88 11.03 -1.61 -3.62
C ALA A 88 10.17 -2.17 -4.76
N SER A 89 10.37 -1.64 -5.97
CA SER A 89 9.85 -2.26 -7.19
C SER A 89 10.84 -3.33 -7.66
N THR A 90 10.32 -4.47 -8.13
CA THR A 90 11.08 -5.67 -8.49
C THR A 90 11.15 -5.92 -9.99
N ARG A 91 10.87 -4.91 -10.82
CA ARG A 91 11.01 -5.07 -12.27
C ARG A 91 12.42 -5.56 -12.62
N ARG A 92 12.48 -6.65 -13.38
CA ARG A 92 13.67 -6.99 -14.16
C ARG A 92 13.74 -6.00 -15.32
N GLU A 93 14.77 -5.15 -15.34
CA GLU A 93 15.25 -4.51 -16.57
C GLU A 93 15.51 -5.64 -17.60
N GLY A 94 14.57 -5.92 -18.50
CA GLY A 94 14.80 -6.93 -19.55
C GLY A 94 13.65 -7.86 -19.98
N LEU A 95 12.38 -7.46 -19.89
CA LEU A 95 11.38 -8.06 -20.78
C LEU A 95 10.42 -6.98 -21.28
N GLY A 96 10.77 -6.41 -22.43
CA GLY A 96 9.90 -5.53 -23.18
C GLY A 96 8.56 -6.22 -23.47
N SER A 97 7.51 -5.42 -23.40
CA SER A 97 6.16 -5.76 -23.84
C SER A 97 6.19 -6.49 -25.19
N ARG A 98 5.70 -7.73 -25.20
CA ARG A 98 5.06 -8.30 -26.38
C ARG A 98 3.56 -8.06 -26.24
#